data_AF-G3F4H8-F1
#
_entry.id   AF-G3F4H8-F1
#
_cell.length_a   1.000
_cell.length_b   1.000
_cell.length_c   1.000
_cell.angle_alpha   90.00
_cell.angle_beta   90.00
_cell.angle_gamma   90.00
#
_symmetry.space_group_name_H-M   'P 1'
#
loop_
_entity.id
_entity.type
_entity.pdbx_description
1 polymer ?
#
loop_
_entity_poly.entity_id
_entity_poly.type
_entity_poly.pdbx_seq_one_letter_code
_entity_poly.pdbx_strand_id
1 'polypeptide(L)'
;GCAPWGTASGCQLAINKDNWCNNYEPNAPTVSSITYNKAGVLGITVNSNKSIVGQGSAGAIKGRGLRIVSGAKNIIIQNIAITDINPQYVWGGDAITLNDADLVWIDHVTTARIARQHIVLGTQADNRVTISNSLIDGRTDYSATCNGYHYWGVYLDGSNDMVTLKGNYFYHTSGRMPKVQGNTLLHAVNNYFHDIKGHAFKIGSGGYVLAE
;
A
#
# COMPACT_ATOMS: atom_id res chain seq x y z
N GLY A 1 -13.51 6.98 -16.04
CA GLY A 1 -12.99 5.80 -15.30
C GLY A 1 -14.08 4.76 -15.24
N CYS A 2 -14.05 3.86 -14.26
CA CYS A 2 -15.10 2.86 -14.08
C CYS A 2 -15.47 2.70 -12.60
N ALA A 3 -16.65 2.12 -12.34
CA ALA A 3 -17.21 1.87 -11.01
C ALA A 3 -17.41 0.35 -10.75
N PRO A 4 -16.33 -0.45 -10.68
CA PRO A 4 -16.44 -1.92 -10.61
C PRO A 4 -17.04 -2.44 -9.30
N TRP A 5 -17.03 -1.64 -8.23
CA TRP A 5 -17.51 -2.04 -6.91
C TRP A 5 -18.89 -1.48 -6.56
N GLY A 6 -19.55 -0.80 -7.50
CA GLY A 6 -20.83 -0.12 -7.29
C GLY A 6 -20.72 1.40 -7.35
N THR A 7 -21.88 2.06 -7.41
CA THR A 7 -22.02 3.50 -7.62
C THR A 7 -22.49 4.26 -6.37
N ALA A 8 -22.59 3.59 -5.22
CA ALA A 8 -22.91 4.24 -3.95
C ALA A 8 -21.79 5.21 -3.52
N SER A 9 -22.12 6.24 -2.74
CA SER A 9 -21.19 7.32 -2.37
C SER A 9 -19.94 6.86 -1.60
N GLY A 10 -20.05 5.78 -0.83
CA GLY A 10 -18.93 5.19 -0.08
C GLY A 10 -18.10 4.16 -0.87
N CYS A 11 -18.44 3.89 -2.13
CA CYS A 11 -17.66 3.01 -2.98
C CYS A 11 -16.48 3.77 -3.60
N GLN A 12 -15.32 3.11 -3.69
CA GLN A 12 -14.25 3.60 -4.56
C GLN A 12 -14.64 3.52 -6.03
N LEU A 13 -13.99 4.36 -6.84
CA LEU A 13 -13.98 4.29 -8.30
C LEU A 13 -12.56 3.98 -8.77
N ALA A 14 -12.40 3.58 -10.03
CA ALA A 14 -11.07 3.37 -10.62
C ALA A 14 -10.77 4.38 -11.73
N ILE A 15 -9.58 4.98 -11.67
CA ILE A 15 -9.00 5.69 -12.82
C ILE A 15 -8.65 4.64 -13.87
N ASN A 16 -8.95 4.91 -15.14
CA ASN A 16 -8.64 3.99 -16.25
C ASN A 16 -7.15 4.08 -16.64
N LYS A 17 -6.26 3.93 -15.67
CA LYS A 17 -4.80 3.94 -15.87
C LYS A 17 -4.42 2.70 -16.70
N ASP A 18 -3.60 2.88 -17.74
CA ASP A 18 -3.11 1.80 -18.60
C ASP A 18 -4.23 0.88 -19.15
N ASN A 19 -5.38 1.46 -19.47
CA ASN A 19 -6.57 0.74 -19.95
C ASN A 19 -7.13 -0.30 -18.96
N TRP A 20 -6.87 -0.15 -17.65
CA TRP A 20 -7.24 -1.12 -16.62
C TRP A 20 -8.72 -1.46 -16.58
N CYS A 21 -9.61 -0.47 -16.69
CA CYS A 21 -11.07 -0.71 -16.68
C CYS A 21 -11.47 -1.65 -17.82
N ASN A 22 -10.92 -1.44 -19.01
CA ASN A 22 -11.27 -2.22 -20.19
C ASN A 22 -10.69 -3.64 -20.12
N ASN A 23 -9.47 -3.76 -19.59
CA ASN A 23 -8.74 -5.03 -19.56
C ASN A 23 -9.19 -5.95 -18.41
N TYR A 24 -9.54 -5.39 -17.25
CA TYR A 24 -9.81 -6.16 -16.04
C TYR A 24 -11.26 -6.07 -15.55
N GLU A 25 -11.99 -5.02 -15.92
CA GLU A 25 -13.38 -4.79 -15.48
C GLU A 25 -14.28 -4.39 -16.65
N PRO A 26 -14.30 -5.15 -17.77
CA PRO A 26 -14.96 -4.73 -19.02
C PRO A 26 -16.47 -4.50 -18.88
N ASN A 27 -17.08 -5.07 -17.84
CA ASN A 27 -18.52 -4.97 -17.56
C ASN A 27 -18.85 -3.89 -16.51
N ALA A 28 -17.85 -3.21 -15.96
CA ALA A 28 -18.09 -2.18 -14.95
C ALA A 28 -18.71 -0.93 -15.56
N PRO A 29 -19.65 -0.25 -14.86
CA PRO A 29 -20.21 1.01 -15.33
C PRO A 29 -19.13 2.07 -15.58
N THR A 30 -19.20 2.72 -16.74
CA THR A 30 -18.34 3.85 -17.07
C THR A 30 -18.73 5.07 -16.25
N VAL A 31 -17.73 5.74 -15.68
CA VAL A 31 -17.91 7.03 -14.99
C VAL A 31 -17.50 8.16 -15.93
N SER A 32 -18.44 9.08 -16.17
CA SER A 32 -18.32 10.17 -17.16
C SER A 32 -17.17 11.14 -16.90
N SER A 33 -16.84 11.39 -15.62
CA SER A 33 -15.67 12.20 -15.25
C SER A 33 -15.09 11.74 -13.90
N ILE A 34 -13.77 11.83 -13.77
CA ILE A 34 -13.04 11.65 -12.50
C ILE A 34 -12.08 12.82 -12.36
N THR A 35 -12.15 13.53 -11.24
CA THR A 35 -11.25 14.62 -10.91
C THR A 35 -10.43 14.22 -9.69
N TYR A 36 -9.11 14.16 -9.84
CA TYR A 36 -8.19 13.73 -8.78
C TYR A 36 -6.96 14.62 -8.73
N ASN A 37 -6.26 14.63 -7.58
CA ASN A 37 -5.03 15.40 -7.43
C ASN A 37 -3.87 14.67 -8.12
N LYS A 38 -3.29 15.29 -9.17
CA LYS A 38 -2.17 14.74 -9.93
C LYS A 38 -0.94 14.43 -9.07
N ALA A 39 -0.76 15.12 -7.94
CA ALA A 39 0.37 14.90 -7.06
C ALA A 39 0.41 13.51 -6.43
N GLY A 40 -0.74 12.85 -6.27
CA GLY A 40 -0.82 11.53 -5.63
C GLY A 40 -0.36 10.38 -6.52
N VAL A 41 -0.40 10.55 -7.85
CA VAL A 41 -0.20 9.46 -8.82
C VAL A 41 1.20 8.85 -8.74
N LEU A 42 2.22 9.65 -8.44
CA LEU A 42 3.60 9.20 -8.40
C LEU A 42 4.28 9.72 -7.12
N GLY A 43 4.83 8.78 -6.33
CA GLY A 43 5.56 9.10 -5.11
C GLY A 43 6.86 9.87 -5.36
N ILE A 44 7.35 10.54 -4.30
CA ILE A 44 8.64 11.23 -4.27
C ILE A 44 9.75 10.18 -4.37
N THR A 45 10.66 10.32 -5.34
CA THR A 45 11.81 9.43 -5.47
C THR A 45 12.76 9.60 -4.27
N VAL A 46 13.08 8.50 -3.60
CA VAL A 46 14.05 8.44 -2.50
C VAL A 46 15.30 7.70 -2.99
N ASN A 47 16.42 8.41 -3.06
CA ASN A 47 17.72 7.83 -3.42
C ASN A 47 18.38 7.12 -2.23
N SER A 48 19.44 6.36 -2.50
CA SER A 48 20.20 5.60 -1.49
C SER A 48 20.75 6.46 -0.35
N ASN A 49 21.02 5.81 0.80
CA ASN A 49 21.66 6.40 1.98
C ASN A 49 20.87 7.61 2.50
N LYS A 50 19.63 7.36 2.92
CA LYS A 50 18.73 8.38 3.45
C LYS A 50 18.09 7.90 4.74
N SER A 51 17.88 8.83 5.67
CA SER A 51 17.08 8.62 6.86
C SER A 51 16.04 9.74 6.90
N ILE A 52 14.77 9.37 6.73
CA ILE A 52 13.63 10.27 6.78
C ILE A 52 12.97 10.06 8.13
N VAL A 53 13.16 11.01 9.05
CA VAL A 53 12.72 10.87 10.45
C VAL A 53 11.81 12.04 10.82
N GLY A 54 10.62 11.75 11.32
CA GLY A 54 9.72 12.78 11.86
C GLY A 54 10.02 13.10 13.32
N GLN A 55 9.76 14.34 13.72
CA GLN A 55 9.92 14.80 15.10
C GLN A 55 8.58 14.70 15.85
N GLY A 56 8.55 13.93 16.93
CA GLY A 56 7.33 13.72 17.72
C GLY A 56 6.18 13.26 16.83
N SER A 57 5.04 13.94 16.88
CA SER A 57 3.88 13.66 16.02
C SER A 57 3.74 14.64 14.83
N ALA A 58 4.74 15.48 14.55
CA ALA A 58 4.65 16.54 13.55
C ALA A 58 5.09 16.11 12.14
N GLY A 59 5.87 15.03 12.02
CA GLY A 59 6.37 14.55 10.72
C GLY A 59 5.27 13.96 9.86
N ALA A 60 4.86 14.65 8.79
CA ALA A 60 3.81 14.18 7.91
C ALA A 60 4.03 14.57 6.44
N ILE A 61 3.61 13.69 5.54
CA ILE A 61 3.50 13.91 4.10
C ILE A 61 2.04 13.67 3.71
N LYS A 62 1.42 14.66 3.06
CA LYS A 62 0.01 14.62 2.66
C LYS A 62 -0.12 14.72 1.14
N GLY A 63 -0.97 13.89 0.54
CA GLY A 63 -1.32 13.98 -0.88
C GLY A 63 -0.28 13.44 -1.86
N ARG A 64 0.84 12.89 -1.38
CA ARG A 64 1.86 12.20 -2.19
C ARG A 64 2.59 11.15 -1.36
N GLY A 65 2.96 10.03 -1.99
CA GLY A 65 3.71 8.94 -1.35
C GLY A 65 5.24 9.05 -1.51
N LEU A 66 5.95 8.02 -1.09
CA LEU A 66 7.39 7.82 -1.28
C LEU A 66 7.64 6.63 -2.22
N ARG A 67 8.69 6.72 -3.03
CA ARG A 67 9.05 5.70 -4.03
C ARG A 67 10.56 5.44 -4.01
N ILE A 68 10.94 4.22 -3.63
CA ILE A 68 12.32 3.71 -3.57
C ILE A 68 12.50 2.74 -4.73
N VAL A 69 13.27 3.13 -5.74
CA VAL A 69 13.36 2.38 -7.00
C VAL A 69 14.73 2.49 -7.64
N SER A 70 14.94 1.73 -8.73
CA SER A 70 16.10 1.88 -9.61
C SER A 70 17.43 1.63 -8.89
N GLY A 71 17.47 0.58 -8.07
CA GLY A 71 18.62 0.13 -7.30
C GLY A 71 18.89 0.94 -6.03
N ALA A 72 17.94 1.76 -5.58
CA ALA A 72 18.07 2.55 -4.36
C ALA A 72 18.13 1.65 -3.12
N LYS A 73 19.05 1.94 -2.20
CA LYS A 73 19.30 1.07 -1.04
C LYS A 73 19.78 1.82 0.20
N ASN A 74 19.75 1.14 1.35
CA ASN A 74 20.16 1.69 2.65
C ASN A 74 19.32 2.93 3.00
N ILE A 75 18.03 2.71 3.22
CA ILE A 75 17.05 3.76 3.47
C ILE A 75 16.26 3.44 4.74
N ILE A 76 16.12 4.44 5.59
CA ILE A 76 15.29 4.40 6.80
C ILE A 76 14.16 5.41 6.64
N ILE A 77 12.93 4.98 6.87
CA ILE A 77 11.75 5.84 6.97
C ILE A 77 11.16 5.60 8.36
N GLN A 78 11.23 6.61 9.23
CA GLN A 78 10.84 6.46 10.63
C GLN A 78 9.94 7.59 11.12
N ASN A 79 8.92 7.23 11.90
CA ASN A 79 8.11 8.18 12.67
C ASN A 79 7.48 9.31 11.82
N ILE A 80 6.94 8.97 10.65
CA ILE A 80 6.18 9.90 9.81
C ILE A 80 4.80 9.34 9.49
N ALA A 81 3.85 10.23 9.20
CA ALA A 81 2.56 9.88 8.63
C ALA A 81 2.54 10.15 7.10
N ILE A 82 2.04 9.22 6.31
CA ILE A 82 1.77 9.41 4.87
C ILE A 82 0.28 9.21 4.64
N THR A 83 -0.44 10.27 4.26
CA THR A 83 -1.91 10.25 4.28
C THR A 83 -2.57 11.04 3.14
N ASP A 84 -3.88 10.83 2.99
CA ASP A 84 -4.78 11.62 2.14
C ASP A 84 -4.35 11.65 0.66
N ILE A 85 -4.13 10.48 0.08
CA ILE A 85 -3.72 10.34 -1.33
C ILE A 85 -4.93 9.84 -2.12
N ASN A 86 -5.71 10.77 -2.69
CA ASN A 86 -6.84 10.47 -3.59
C ASN A 86 -7.76 9.31 -3.12
N PRO A 87 -8.26 9.29 -1.86
CA PRO A 87 -8.85 8.10 -1.23
C PRO A 87 -10.01 7.44 -2.01
N GLN A 88 -10.77 8.20 -2.80
CA GLN A 88 -11.88 7.67 -3.60
C GLN A 88 -11.43 6.88 -4.84
N TYR A 89 -10.20 7.05 -5.32
CA TYR A 89 -9.81 6.65 -6.67
C TYR A 89 -8.70 5.61 -6.65
N VAL A 90 -9.04 4.34 -6.91
CA VAL A 90 -8.03 3.31 -7.21
C VAL A 90 -7.21 3.76 -8.42
N TRP A 91 -5.89 3.52 -8.34
CA TRP A 91 -4.84 4.10 -9.18
C TRP A 91 -4.54 5.59 -8.97
N GLY A 92 -5.18 6.23 -8.00
CA GLY A 92 -4.92 7.62 -7.61
C GLY A 92 -3.61 7.83 -6.83
N GLY A 93 -2.99 6.75 -6.34
CA GLY A 93 -1.69 6.78 -5.68
C GLY A 93 -1.48 5.65 -4.67
N ASP A 94 -0.21 5.40 -4.37
CA ASP A 94 0.24 4.50 -3.30
C ASP A 94 1.03 5.32 -2.26
N ALA A 95 1.04 4.88 -1.00
CA ALA A 95 1.76 5.60 0.05
C ALA A 95 3.26 5.30 0.06
N ILE A 96 3.66 4.03 0.05
CA ILE A 96 5.07 3.62 -0.04
C ILE A 96 5.23 2.58 -1.14
N THR A 97 6.12 2.86 -2.09
CA THR A 97 6.47 1.96 -3.19
C THR A 97 7.94 1.60 -3.13
N LEU A 98 8.25 0.30 -3.12
CA LEU A 98 9.57 -0.26 -3.37
C LEU A 98 9.50 -1.04 -4.69
N ASN A 99 10.51 -0.90 -5.55
CA ASN A 99 10.66 -1.71 -6.75
C ASN A 99 12.11 -1.60 -7.25
N ASP A 100 12.90 -2.67 -7.11
CA ASP A 100 14.36 -2.69 -7.34
C ASP A 100 15.08 -1.89 -6.25
N ALA A 101 15.14 -2.47 -5.04
CA ALA A 101 15.66 -1.87 -3.82
C ALA A 101 16.35 -2.90 -2.91
N ASP A 102 17.08 -2.44 -1.87
CA ASP A 102 17.65 -3.31 -0.84
C ASP A 102 17.92 -2.54 0.47
N LEU A 103 17.92 -3.23 1.62
CA LEU A 103 18.14 -2.64 2.94
C LEU A 103 17.23 -1.43 3.21
N VAL A 104 15.92 -1.68 3.17
CA VAL A 104 14.91 -0.67 3.50
C VAL A 104 14.27 -1.00 4.84
N TRP A 105 14.24 -0.02 5.74
CA TRP A 105 13.56 -0.11 7.03
C TRP A 105 12.47 0.94 7.14
N ILE A 106 11.23 0.48 7.31
CA ILE A 106 10.04 1.30 7.52
C ILE A 106 9.58 1.06 8.96
N ASP A 107 9.68 2.08 9.81
CA ASP A 107 9.47 1.93 11.26
C ASP A 107 8.59 3.04 11.84
N HIS A 108 7.65 2.71 12.73
CA HIS A 108 6.75 3.72 13.33
C HIS A 108 6.06 4.63 12.29
N VAL A 109 5.77 4.10 11.10
CA VAL A 109 5.08 4.86 10.06
C VAL A 109 3.58 4.68 10.23
N THR A 110 2.81 5.75 10.04
CA THR A 110 1.36 5.68 9.90
C THR A 110 0.95 5.93 8.46
N THR A 111 0.10 5.06 7.90
CA THR A 111 -0.51 5.28 6.58
C THR A 111 -2.04 5.24 6.70
N ALA A 112 -2.72 6.20 6.07
CA ALA A 112 -4.18 6.33 6.18
C ALA A 112 -4.80 7.04 4.97
N ARG A 113 -6.04 6.68 4.61
CA ARG A 113 -6.84 7.33 3.55
C ARG A 113 -6.07 7.40 2.21
N ILE A 114 -5.59 6.24 1.76
CA ILE A 114 -4.82 6.07 0.54
C ILE A 114 -5.72 5.49 -0.56
N ALA A 115 -5.55 5.96 -1.79
CA ALA A 115 -6.24 5.50 -2.99
C ALA A 115 -6.14 3.99 -3.19
N ARG A 116 -4.90 3.50 -3.26
CA ARG A 116 -4.56 2.10 -3.51
C ARG A 116 -3.60 1.62 -2.42
N GLN A 117 -2.43 1.07 -2.72
CA GLN A 117 -1.63 0.34 -1.74
C GLN A 117 -1.09 1.27 -0.65
N HIS A 118 -1.22 0.87 0.62
CA HIS A 118 -0.46 1.52 1.69
C HIS A 118 1.03 1.22 1.53
N ILE A 119 1.38 -0.05 1.29
CA ILE A 119 2.75 -0.47 0.98
C ILE A 119 2.71 -1.43 -0.21
N VAL A 120 3.52 -1.17 -1.23
CA VAL A 120 3.71 -2.06 -2.38
C VAL A 120 5.19 -2.32 -2.61
N LEU A 121 5.55 -3.60 -2.69
CA LEU A 121 6.86 -4.10 -3.11
C LEU A 121 6.70 -4.76 -4.49
N GLY A 122 7.69 -4.58 -5.35
CA GLY A 122 7.81 -5.21 -6.65
C GLY A 122 7.42 -4.35 -7.85
N THR A 123 7.55 -4.88 -9.06
CA THR A 123 7.74 -6.32 -9.37
C THR A 123 9.19 -6.81 -9.42
N GLN A 124 10.19 -5.93 -9.34
CA GLN A 124 11.60 -6.34 -9.26
C GLN A 124 11.98 -6.72 -7.82
N ALA A 125 13.22 -7.17 -7.60
CA ALA A 125 13.68 -7.61 -6.29
C ALA A 125 13.85 -6.42 -5.33
N ASP A 126 13.17 -6.48 -4.19
CA ASP A 126 13.30 -5.51 -3.10
C ASP A 126 14.20 -6.05 -1.96
N ASN A 127 14.64 -7.31 -2.08
CA ASN A 127 15.66 -7.94 -1.25
C ASN A 127 15.33 -7.85 0.25
N ARG A 128 16.16 -7.18 1.06
CA ARG A 128 16.00 -7.15 2.52
C ARG A 128 15.15 -5.95 2.94
N VAL A 129 13.94 -6.22 3.42
CA VAL A 129 13.01 -5.19 3.89
C VAL A 129 12.50 -5.53 5.28
N THR A 130 12.52 -4.54 6.18
CA THR A 130 11.83 -4.64 7.48
C THR A 130 10.76 -3.56 7.54
N ILE A 131 9.54 -3.98 7.88
CA ILE A 131 8.43 -3.10 8.19
C ILE A 131 8.03 -3.41 9.65
N SER A 132 8.25 -2.44 10.53
CA SER A 132 8.05 -2.62 11.97
C SER A 132 7.26 -1.51 12.64
N ASN A 133 6.56 -1.84 13.72
CA ASN A 133 5.89 -0.90 14.62
C ASN A 133 4.99 0.12 13.91
N SER A 134 4.52 -0.21 12.71
CA SER A 134 3.82 0.72 11.83
C SER A 134 2.32 0.50 11.91
N LEU A 135 1.55 1.58 11.78
CA LEU A 135 0.10 1.57 11.73
C LEU A 135 -0.36 1.66 10.27
N ILE A 136 -1.10 0.64 9.85
CA ILE A 136 -1.90 0.69 8.64
C ILE A 136 -3.36 0.95 9.04
N ASP A 137 -3.79 2.19 8.91
CA ASP A 137 -5.15 2.62 9.25
C ASP A 137 -6.06 2.53 8.02
N GLY A 138 -6.85 1.47 7.97
CA GLY A 138 -7.77 1.18 6.89
C GLY A 138 -9.10 1.92 6.95
N ARG A 139 -9.34 2.79 7.95
CA ARG A 139 -10.55 3.62 7.98
C ARG A 139 -10.53 4.62 6.82
N THR A 140 -11.60 4.62 6.03
CA THR A 140 -11.75 5.49 4.87
C THR A 140 -13.22 5.74 4.58
N ASP A 141 -13.55 6.91 4.04
CA ASP A 141 -14.91 7.20 3.58
C ASP A 141 -15.26 6.45 2.28
N TYR A 142 -14.24 6.02 1.54
CA TYR A 142 -14.36 5.33 0.25
C TYR A 142 -13.59 4.02 0.29
N SER A 143 -14.28 2.89 0.07
CA SER A 143 -13.62 1.59 -0.06
C SER A 143 -14.11 0.78 -1.27
N ALA A 144 -13.25 -0.08 -1.81
CA ALA A 144 -13.62 -1.06 -2.84
C ALA A 144 -14.65 -2.10 -2.37
N THR A 145 -14.94 -2.13 -1.07
CA THR A 145 -15.98 -2.96 -0.46
C THR A 145 -17.18 -2.14 0.03
N CYS A 146 -17.22 -0.84 -0.28
CA CYS A 146 -18.31 0.11 0.03
C CYS A 146 -18.77 0.12 1.50
N ASN A 147 -17.87 -0.19 2.43
CA ASN A 147 -18.18 -0.43 3.84
C ASN A 147 -17.23 0.31 4.81
N GLY A 148 -16.34 1.16 4.28
CA GLY A 148 -15.35 1.92 5.06
C GLY A 148 -14.05 1.19 5.39
N TYR A 149 -13.91 -0.08 4.99
CA TYR A 149 -12.71 -0.90 5.23
C TYR A 149 -11.80 -0.93 4.01
N HIS A 150 -10.55 -0.50 4.16
CA HIS A 150 -9.60 -0.42 3.06
C HIS A 150 -9.14 -1.79 2.55
N TYR A 151 -9.19 -2.01 1.23
CA TYR A 151 -8.88 -3.31 0.61
C TYR A 151 -7.42 -3.46 0.17
N TRP A 152 -6.70 -2.36 -0.02
CA TRP A 152 -5.39 -2.32 -0.65
C TRP A 152 -4.31 -2.06 0.40
N GLY A 153 -4.15 -3.01 1.32
CA GLY A 153 -3.20 -2.88 2.43
C GLY A 153 -1.73 -2.95 2.02
N VAL A 154 -1.15 -4.13 2.24
CA VAL A 154 0.25 -4.45 1.96
C VAL A 154 0.31 -5.48 0.84
N TYR A 155 0.98 -5.14 -0.25
CA TYR A 155 1.15 -6.02 -1.40
C TYR A 155 2.64 -6.31 -1.64
N LEU A 156 3.04 -7.55 -1.39
CA LEU A 156 4.39 -8.07 -1.59
C LEU A 156 4.40 -8.89 -2.88
N ASP A 157 4.99 -8.34 -3.93
CA ASP A 157 5.02 -8.90 -5.29
C ASP A 157 6.42 -8.82 -5.92
N GLY A 158 7.46 -8.78 -5.09
CA GLY A 158 8.86 -8.74 -5.55
C GLY A 158 9.39 -10.11 -5.96
N SER A 159 10.46 -10.10 -6.76
CA SER A 159 11.00 -11.30 -7.41
C SER A 159 12.11 -12.01 -6.63
N ASN A 160 12.60 -11.44 -5.52
CA ASN A 160 13.58 -12.09 -4.65
C ASN A 160 13.63 -11.38 -3.28
N ASP A 161 12.56 -11.49 -2.52
CA ASP A 161 12.35 -10.66 -1.33
C ASP A 161 12.44 -11.47 -0.03
N MET A 162 13.05 -10.87 0.98
CA MET A 162 13.08 -11.30 2.38
C MET A 162 12.49 -10.18 3.22
N VAL A 163 11.23 -10.34 3.59
CA VAL A 163 10.45 -9.32 4.29
C VAL A 163 10.24 -9.74 5.75
N THR A 164 10.61 -8.87 6.68
CA THR A 164 10.19 -8.99 8.09
C THR A 164 9.03 -8.02 8.35
N LEU A 165 7.88 -8.55 8.73
CA LEU A 165 6.76 -7.79 9.28
C LEU A 165 6.70 -8.05 10.79
N LYS A 166 7.05 -7.04 11.61
CA LYS A 166 7.09 -7.20 13.06
C LYS A 166 6.40 -6.09 13.84
N GLY A 167 5.52 -6.44 14.79
CA GLY A 167 4.95 -5.46 15.71
C GLY A 167 4.05 -4.42 15.05
N ASN A 168 3.57 -4.67 13.84
CA ASN A 168 2.72 -3.73 13.12
C ASN A 168 1.27 -3.82 13.62
N TYR A 169 0.55 -2.71 13.52
CA TYR A 169 -0.88 -2.65 13.77
C TYR A 169 -1.63 -2.51 12.44
N PHE A 170 -2.33 -3.57 12.05
CA PHE A 170 -3.17 -3.60 10.87
C PHE A 170 -4.63 -3.49 11.28
N TYR A 171 -5.24 -2.35 10.98
CA TYR A 171 -6.53 -1.99 11.52
C TYR A 171 -7.53 -1.62 10.42
N HIS A 172 -8.77 -2.11 10.54
CA HIS A 172 -9.91 -1.67 9.73
C HIS A 172 -9.75 -1.92 8.22
N THR A 173 -9.21 -3.08 7.83
CA THR A 173 -9.01 -3.47 6.43
C THR A 173 -9.99 -4.56 5.95
N SER A 174 -10.09 -4.77 4.64
CA SER A 174 -10.97 -5.80 4.03
C SER A 174 -10.23 -6.78 3.11
N GLY A 175 -8.95 -6.52 2.80
CA GLY A 175 -8.16 -7.40 1.95
C GLY A 175 -6.69 -7.01 1.90
N ARG A 176 -5.89 -7.88 1.25
CA ARG A 176 -4.45 -7.68 0.99
C ARG A 176 -3.69 -7.21 2.23
N MET A 177 -3.81 -7.93 3.33
CA MET A 177 -3.16 -7.58 4.58
C MET A 177 -2.47 -8.79 5.21
N PRO A 178 -1.30 -9.21 4.67
CA PRO A 178 -0.73 -8.85 3.38
C PRO A 178 -1.21 -9.76 2.23
N LYS A 179 -1.06 -9.31 0.98
CA LYS A 179 -1.01 -10.19 -0.19
C LYS A 179 0.45 -10.51 -0.49
N VAL A 180 0.80 -11.79 -0.59
CA VAL A 180 2.18 -12.29 -0.76
C VAL A 180 2.23 -13.21 -1.98
N GLN A 181 3.12 -12.94 -2.93
CA GLN A 181 3.32 -13.74 -4.14
C GLN A 181 4.66 -13.34 -4.80
N GLY A 182 4.92 -13.81 -6.01
CA GLY A 182 6.17 -13.52 -6.71
C GLY A 182 7.23 -14.51 -6.29
N ASN A 183 8.26 -14.05 -5.58
CA ASN A 183 9.20 -14.90 -4.87
C ASN A 183 9.62 -14.16 -3.58
N THR A 184 8.73 -14.24 -2.60
CA THR A 184 8.84 -13.50 -1.34
C THR A 184 8.81 -14.48 -0.18
N LEU A 185 9.87 -14.46 0.63
CA LEU A 185 9.89 -15.01 1.97
C LEU A 185 9.44 -13.95 2.96
N LEU A 186 8.29 -14.17 3.60
CA LEU A 186 7.74 -13.31 4.63
C LEU A 186 7.87 -13.95 6.00
N HIS A 187 8.53 -13.26 6.92
CA HIS A 187 8.47 -13.51 8.36
C HIS A 187 7.51 -12.52 9.01
N ALA A 188 6.32 -12.97 9.38
CA ALA A 188 5.26 -12.17 9.99
C ALA A 188 5.16 -12.49 11.48
N VAL A 189 5.82 -11.71 12.33
CA VAL A 189 5.95 -12.01 13.76
C VAL A 189 5.34 -10.93 14.67
N ASN A 190 4.53 -11.33 15.65
CA ASN A 190 3.92 -10.43 16.65
C ASN A 190 3.20 -9.19 16.05
N ASN A 191 2.51 -9.34 14.92
CA ASN A 191 1.68 -8.27 14.37
C ASN A 191 0.26 -8.35 14.96
N TYR A 192 -0.39 -7.20 15.13
CA TYR A 192 -1.76 -7.14 15.60
C TYR A 192 -2.71 -6.85 14.42
N PHE A 193 -3.53 -7.85 14.08
CA PHE A 193 -4.58 -7.75 13.07
C PHE A 193 -5.92 -7.56 13.78
N HIS A 194 -6.60 -6.44 13.54
CA HIS A 194 -7.80 -6.07 14.29
C HIS A 194 -8.86 -5.47 13.38
N ASP A 195 -10.12 -5.83 13.64
CA ASP A 195 -11.29 -5.31 12.91
C ASP A 195 -11.10 -5.45 11.40
N ILE A 196 -11.00 -6.69 10.92
CA ILE A 196 -10.86 -6.99 9.49
C ILE A 196 -12.19 -7.53 8.98
N LYS A 197 -12.93 -6.72 8.21
CA LYS A 197 -14.17 -7.15 7.53
C LYS A 197 -13.86 -7.61 6.11
N GLY A 198 -13.43 -8.85 6.00
CA GLY A 198 -13.02 -9.48 4.76
C GLY A 198 -12.00 -10.57 5.05
N HIS A 199 -10.78 -10.40 4.52
CA HIS A 199 -9.67 -11.32 4.79
C HIS A 199 -8.37 -10.54 5.03
N ALA A 200 -7.45 -11.15 5.76
CA ALA A 200 -6.10 -10.64 5.96
C ALA A 200 -5.17 -11.16 4.84
N PHE A 201 -4.64 -12.37 5.02
CA PHE A 201 -3.65 -12.97 4.13
C PHE A 201 -4.23 -13.39 2.78
N LYS A 202 -3.45 -13.15 1.73
CA LYS A 202 -3.60 -13.78 0.40
C LYS A 202 -2.25 -14.30 -0.05
N ILE A 203 -2.05 -15.61 0.04
CA ILE A 203 -0.78 -16.25 -0.33
C ILE A 203 -0.94 -16.85 -1.72
N GLY A 204 -0.29 -16.24 -2.70
CA GLY A 204 -0.22 -16.72 -4.08
C GLY A 204 1.02 -17.57 -4.34
N SER A 205 1.19 -18.00 -5.58
CA SER A 205 2.37 -18.76 -6.02
C SER A 205 3.67 -18.01 -5.70
N GLY A 206 4.66 -18.74 -5.20
CA GLY A 206 5.98 -18.24 -4.80
C GLY A 206 6.00 -17.37 -3.53
N GLY A 207 4.87 -17.21 -2.84
CA GLY A 207 4.83 -16.66 -1.50
C GLY A 207 5.11 -17.72 -0.44
N TYR A 208 6.10 -17.48 0.42
CA TYR A 208 6.43 -18.32 1.57
C TYR A 208 6.23 -17.52 2.85
N VAL A 209 5.40 -18.01 3.77
CA VAL A 209 5.04 -17.27 4.98
C VAL A 209 5.35 -18.10 6.23
N LEU A 210 6.15 -17.53 7.12
CA LEU A 210 6.28 -17.95 8.51
C LEU A 210 5.55 -16.92 9.37
N ALA A 211 4.48 -17.33 10.05
CA ALA A 211 3.72 -16.48 10.96
C ALA A 211 3.79 -17.03 12.39
N GLU A 212 4.23 -16.21 13.35
CA GLU A 212 4.45 -16.59 14.76
C GLU A 212 4.25 -15.46 15.79
#